data_AF-A0A1W9PU13-F1
#
_entry.id   AF-A0A1W9PU13-F1
#
_cell.length_a   1.000
_cell.length_b   1.000
_cell.length_c   1.000
_cell.angle_alpha   90.00
_cell.angle_beta   90.00
_cell.angle_gamma   90.00
#
_symmetry.space_group_name_H-M   'P 1'
#
loop_
_entity.id
_entity.type
_entity.pdbx_description
1 polymer ?
#
loop_
_entity_poly.entity_id
_entity_poly.type
_entity_poly.pdbx_seq_one_letter_code
_entity_poly.pdbx_strand_id
1 'polypeptide(L)'
;MNSNNTLLPDISQCPAGCPGCRIMLMTPEECLAEKLRYLHNTLAPWQDKTHRIETPPPGMQWGYRSRVCLAASHTGSGWHLGLKKHGRVLPVHDCHIHSPIVRKATNLFVNIMPPPACFPLAFYVQSGAQVTLVVKTRDLPDMGWLDSDILNQLAGIGIEGVWINLHPSAGRRVFAKSGWHLVWGLPVSCDGKGLLYGPSTFRQVAGSVWEKALNRAEDFLAPTPEDLVIDLYCGTGATLARWIKKSSKVVGIEICRESVKCAALNAPGATILQGMCAQRIPQLEKEISYPHAHRLLYANPPGTGIEHEVIDWITSKCRPERVAYLSCNVATAKRDIMALARAGYCAEHIIPYDFFPNTRHLECLILLCIR
;
A
#
# COMPACT_ATOMS: atom_id res chain seq x y z
N MET A 1 -12.74 -27.52 20.58
CA MET A 1 -13.60 -26.64 19.76
C MET A 1 -13.83 -25.37 20.54
N ASN A 2 -12.93 -24.39 20.43
CA ASN A 2 -13.14 -23.06 21.00
C ASN A 2 -13.67 -22.18 19.88
N SER A 3 -14.99 -22.01 19.85
CA SER A 3 -15.64 -20.92 19.12
C SER A 3 -15.19 -19.60 19.74
N ASN A 4 -14.07 -19.06 19.23
CA ASN A 4 -13.75 -17.64 19.37
C ASN A 4 -14.87 -16.87 18.66
N ASN A 5 -15.94 -16.64 19.39
CA ASN A 5 -17.04 -15.77 19.01
C ASN A 5 -16.46 -14.35 19.00
N THR A 6 -15.79 -14.01 17.90
CA THR A 6 -15.26 -12.68 17.67
C THR A 6 -16.49 -11.83 17.44
N LEU A 7 -17.00 -11.22 18.52
CA LEU A 7 -18.13 -10.30 18.47
C LEU A 7 -17.86 -9.32 17.33
N LEU A 8 -18.77 -9.31 16.35
CA LEU A 8 -18.71 -8.35 15.26
C LEU A 8 -18.70 -6.95 15.85
N PRO A 9 -17.87 -6.03 15.34
CA PRO A 9 -17.79 -4.70 15.91
C PRO A 9 -19.14 -3.99 15.81
N ASP A 10 -19.48 -3.25 16.86
CA ASP A 10 -20.69 -2.43 16.89
C ASP A 10 -20.54 -1.26 15.91
N ILE A 11 -21.12 -1.45 14.73
CA ILE A 11 -21.06 -0.47 13.64
C ILE A 11 -21.86 0.80 13.95
N SER A 12 -22.72 0.80 14.97
CA SER A 12 -23.45 2.00 15.41
C SER A 12 -22.51 3.09 15.94
N GLN A 13 -21.30 2.71 16.35
CA GLN A 13 -20.25 3.62 16.81
C GLN A 13 -19.48 4.27 15.64
N CYS A 14 -19.77 3.89 14.39
CA CYS A 14 -19.17 4.55 13.23
C CYS A 14 -19.69 5.98 13.09
N PRO A 15 -18.80 6.96 12.84
CA PRO A 15 -19.23 8.35 12.64
C PRO A 15 -20.21 8.47 11.46
N ALA A 16 -21.33 9.14 11.68
CA ALA A 16 -22.36 9.35 10.67
C ALA A 16 -21.77 9.98 9.39
N GLY A 17 -22.07 9.38 8.24
CA GLY A 17 -21.58 9.85 6.94
C GLY A 17 -20.09 9.58 6.67
N CYS A 18 -19.43 8.70 7.43
CA CYS A 18 -18.07 8.24 7.11
C CYS A 18 -17.99 7.66 5.68
N PRO A 19 -17.10 8.16 4.81
CA PRO A 19 -16.98 7.66 3.44
C PRO A 19 -16.17 6.36 3.33
N GLY A 20 -15.58 5.89 4.44
CA GLY A 20 -14.59 4.80 4.44
C GLY A 20 -15.17 3.45 4.03
N CYS A 21 -16.31 3.06 4.59
CA CYS A 21 -16.87 1.73 4.44
C CYS A 21 -18.30 1.77 3.90
N ARG A 22 -18.44 2.18 2.63
CA ARG A 22 -19.73 2.50 2.00
C ARG A 22 -20.71 1.34 1.87
N ILE A 23 -20.22 0.10 1.88
CA ILE A 23 -21.04 -1.09 1.69
C ILE A 23 -21.12 -1.94 2.98
N MET A 24 -20.66 -1.41 4.12
CA MET A 24 -20.64 -2.13 5.41
C MET A 24 -22.01 -2.58 5.91
N LEU A 25 -23.09 -1.94 5.46
CA LEU A 25 -24.46 -2.30 5.83
C LEU A 25 -25.02 -3.47 5.02
N MET A 26 -24.33 -3.87 3.95
CA MET A 26 -24.69 -5.04 3.14
C MET A 26 -24.17 -6.31 3.81
N THR A 27 -24.78 -7.46 3.48
CA THR A 27 -24.21 -8.75 3.87
C THR A 27 -22.85 -8.97 3.18
N PRO A 28 -21.97 -9.84 3.72
CA PRO A 28 -20.73 -10.21 3.05
C PRO A 28 -20.97 -10.69 1.61
N GLU A 29 -22.02 -11.47 1.37
CA GLU A 29 -22.38 -11.99 0.05
C GLU A 29 -22.76 -10.87 -0.92
N GLU A 30 -23.57 -9.92 -0.47
CA GLU A 30 -23.97 -8.74 -1.25
C GLU A 30 -22.77 -7.86 -1.59
N CYS A 31 -21.86 -7.64 -0.64
CA CYS A 31 -20.62 -6.89 -0.86
C CYS A 31 -19.78 -7.51 -1.98
N LEU A 32 -19.60 -8.83 -1.94
CA LEU A 32 -18.82 -9.57 -2.93
C LEU A 32 -19.53 -9.56 -4.30
N ALA A 33 -20.85 -9.70 -4.33
CA ALA A 33 -21.63 -9.62 -5.55
C ALA A 33 -21.52 -8.23 -6.21
N GLU A 34 -21.56 -7.13 -5.43
CA GLU A 34 -21.37 -5.77 -5.96
C GLU A 34 -19.98 -5.59 -6.56
N LYS A 35 -18.93 -6.06 -5.87
CA LYS A 35 -17.54 -6.02 -6.36
C LYS A 35 -17.37 -6.81 -7.65
N LEU A 36 -17.90 -8.02 -7.70
CA LEU A 36 -17.79 -8.90 -8.89
C LEU A 36 -18.55 -8.31 -10.08
N ARG A 37 -19.74 -7.76 -9.85
CA ARG A 37 -20.52 -7.06 -10.89
C ARG A 37 -19.75 -5.86 -11.44
N TYR A 38 -19.11 -5.06 -10.59
CA TYR A 38 -18.27 -3.95 -11.03
C TYR A 38 -17.10 -4.43 -11.90
N LEU A 39 -16.42 -5.51 -11.48
CA LEU A 39 -15.34 -6.11 -12.25
C LEU A 39 -15.81 -6.59 -13.63
N HIS A 40 -16.88 -7.39 -13.67
CA HIS A 40 -17.43 -7.93 -14.92
C HIS A 40 -17.89 -6.84 -15.87
N ASN A 41 -18.56 -5.79 -15.37
CA ASN A 41 -18.97 -4.66 -16.21
C ASN A 41 -17.76 -3.92 -16.79
N THR A 42 -16.71 -3.75 -16.00
CA THR A 42 -15.53 -2.99 -16.43
C THR A 42 -14.69 -3.79 -17.42
N LEU A 43 -14.41 -5.06 -17.10
CA LEU A 43 -13.61 -6.00 -17.90
C LEU A 43 -14.48 -6.96 -18.70
N ALA A 44 -15.59 -6.45 -19.26
CA ALA A 44 -16.54 -7.25 -20.04
C ALA A 44 -15.90 -8.17 -21.10
N PRO A 45 -14.85 -7.76 -21.84
CA PRO A 45 -14.20 -8.63 -22.83
C PRO A 45 -13.45 -9.85 -22.24
N TRP A 46 -13.21 -9.89 -20.93
CA TRP A 46 -12.43 -10.94 -20.25
C TRP A 46 -13.19 -11.57 -19.07
N GLN A 47 -14.53 -11.50 -19.07
CA GLN A 47 -15.33 -12.11 -18.01
C GLN A 47 -15.08 -13.61 -17.88
N ASP A 48 -14.84 -14.31 -18.98
CA ASP A 48 -14.52 -15.74 -19.02
C ASP A 48 -13.17 -16.09 -18.36
N LYS A 49 -12.31 -15.09 -18.14
CA LYS A 49 -11.01 -15.24 -17.45
C LYS A 49 -11.09 -14.90 -15.97
N THR A 50 -12.24 -14.44 -15.48
CA THR A 50 -12.40 -13.95 -14.11
C THR A 50 -12.64 -15.09 -13.13
N HIS A 51 -11.84 -15.11 -12.06
CA HIS A 51 -11.95 -16.05 -10.94
C HIS A 51 -12.85 -15.49 -9.84
N ARG A 52 -13.16 -16.33 -8.84
CA ARG A 52 -13.84 -15.90 -7.62
C ARG A 52 -12.99 -14.90 -6.85
N ILE A 53 -13.63 -14.01 -6.10
CA ILE A 53 -12.95 -13.07 -5.22
C ILE A 53 -12.28 -13.82 -4.08
N GLU A 54 -10.97 -13.65 -3.95
CA GLU A 54 -10.18 -14.11 -2.81
C GLU A 54 -10.36 -13.15 -1.64
N THR A 55 -10.89 -13.66 -0.52
CA THR A 55 -11.21 -12.86 0.66
C THR A 55 -10.30 -13.20 1.85
N PRO A 56 -10.18 -12.29 2.83
CA PRO A 56 -9.55 -12.61 4.11
C PRO A 56 -10.35 -13.71 4.85
N PRO A 57 -9.69 -14.51 5.69
CA PRO A 57 -10.37 -15.44 6.59
C PRO A 57 -11.43 -14.74 7.47
N PRO A 58 -12.48 -15.45 7.92
CA PRO A 58 -13.44 -14.93 8.90
C PRO A 58 -12.74 -14.31 10.12
N GLY A 59 -13.20 -13.14 10.54
CA GLY A 59 -12.62 -12.36 11.63
C GLY A 59 -11.51 -11.40 11.19
N MET A 60 -10.87 -11.61 10.03
CA MET A 60 -9.84 -10.72 9.48
C MET A 60 -10.42 -9.61 8.57
N GLN A 61 -11.74 -9.44 8.53
CA GLN A 61 -12.38 -8.31 7.85
C GLN A 61 -12.29 -6.98 8.63
N TRP A 62 -11.78 -7.04 9.86
CA TRP A 62 -11.65 -5.93 10.79
C TRP A 62 -10.21 -5.82 11.27
N GLY A 63 -9.81 -4.65 11.78
CA GLY A 63 -8.47 -4.46 12.31
C GLY A 63 -7.31 -4.63 11.32
N TYR A 64 -7.60 -4.72 10.02
CA TYR A 64 -6.58 -4.99 9.00
C TYR A 64 -5.71 -3.75 8.69
N ARG A 65 -6.24 -2.54 8.91
CA ARG A 65 -5.61 -1.28 8.48
C ARG A 65 -4.49 -0.82 9.41
N SER A 66 -3.28 -1.25 9.08
CA SER A 66 -2.03 -0.85 9.75
C SER A 66 -1.39 0.43 9.18
N ARG A 67 -1.91 0.96 8.05
CA ARG A 67 -1.48 2.23 7.47
C ARG A 67 -2.63 3.22 7.40
N VAL A 68 -2.46 4.38 8.03
CA VAL A 68 -3.44 5.47 8.05
C VAL A 68 -2.79 6.81 7.78
N CYS A 69 -3.55 7.70 7.14
CA CYS A 69 -3.21 9.12 7.01
C CYS A 69 -4.47 9.90 7.40
N LEU A 70 -4.45 10.45 8.60
CA LEU A 70 -5.58 11.12 9.23
C LEU A 70 -5.27 12.60 9.31
N ALA A 71 -6.21 13.43 8.84
CA ALA A 71 -6.13 14.86 9.06
C ALA A 71 -6.35 15.19 10.53
N ALA A 72 -5.62 16.17 11.03
CA ALA A 72 -5.81 16.70 12.37
C ALA A 72 -6.66 17.97 12.34
N SER A 73 -7.55 18.09 13.32
CA SER A 73 -8.24 19.32 13.65
C SER A 73 -8.36 19.43 15.16
N HIS A 74 -8.44 20.64 15.68
CA HIS A 74 -8.67 20.89 17.09
C HIS A 74 -10.00 21.62 17.26
N THR A 75 -10.87 21.11 18.12
CA THR A 75 -12.04 21.84 18.61
C THR A 75 -11.68 22.45 19.97
N GLY A 76 -12.44 23.41 20.49
CA GLY A 76 -12.18 23.96 21.83
C GLY A 76 -12.11 22.92 22.95
N SER A 77 -12.55 21.67 22.70
CA SER A 77 -12.53 20.52 23.60
C SER A 77 -11.40 19.50 23.36
N GLY A 78 -10.57 19.65 22.31
CA GLY A 78 -9.43 18.76 22.07
C GLY A 78 -9.14 18.40 20.60
N TRP A 79 -8.12 17.57 20.40
CA TRP A 79 -7.71 17.10 19.07
C TRP A 79 -8.65 16.04 18.51
N HIS A 80 -8.77 16.05 17.19
CA HIS A 80 -9.50 15.05 16.43
C HIS A 80 -8.66 14.65 15.23
N LEU A 81 -8.43 13.34 15.10
CA LEU A 81 -7.77 12.72 13.96
C LEU A 81 -8.79 11.99 13.11
N GLY A 82 -8.86 12.32 11.81
CA GLY A 82 -9.70 11.54 10.92
C GLY A 82 -9.78 11.96 9.46
N LEU A 83 -10.93 11.68 8.82
CA LEU A 83 -11.10 11.85 7.38
C LEU A 83 -11.61 13.26 7.05
N LYS A 84 -11.01 13.93 6.05
CA LYS A 84 -11.53 15.21 5.56
C LYS A 84 -12.79 14.98 4.72
N LYS A 85 -13.89 15.65 5.07
CA LYS A 85 -15.14 15.68 4.30
C LYS A 85 -15.76 17.07 4.38
N HIS A 86 -16.04 17.70 3.22
CA HIS A 86 -16.64 19.04 3.12
C HIS A 86 -15.96 20.10 4.04
N GLY A 87 -14.63 20.13 4.06
CA GLY A 87 -13.85 21.08 4.87
C GLY A 87 -13.78 20.77 6.37
N ARG A 88 -14.43 19.71 6.85
CA ARG A 88 -14.37 19.26 8.25
C ARG A 88 -13.58 17.96 8.37
N VAL A 89 -13.02 17.71 9.56
CA VAL A 89 -12.40 16.42 9.90
C VAL A 89 -13.44 15.60 10.67
N LEU A 90 -13.79 14.45 10.11
CA LEU A 90 -14.64 13.46 10.76
C LEU A 90 -13.74 12.57 11.62
N PRO A 91 -13.86 12.60 12.96
CA PRO A 91 -12.98 11.86 13.86
C PRO A 91 -13.11 10.35 13.62
N VAL A 92 -11.99 9.65 13.43
CA VAL A 92 -11.95 8.19 13.21
C VAL A 92 -10.76 7.53 13.92
N HIS A 93 -10.32 8.08 15.06
CA HIS A 93 -9.21 7.48 15.83
C HIS A 93 -9.55 6.05 16.30
N ASP A 94 -10.81 5.78 16.68
CA ASP A 94 -11.27 4.45 17.13
C ASP A 94 -11.92 3.60 16.03
N CYS A 95 -11.44 3.71 14.79
CA CYS A 95 -12.07 3.01 13.67
C CYS A 95 -11.89 1.48 13.73
N HIS A 96 -12.97 0.72 13.56
CA HIS A 96 -12.96 -0.75 13.59
C HIS A 96 -12.04 -1.43 12.56
N ILE A 97 -11.79 -0.77 11.42
CA ILE A 97 -10.85 -1.30 10.42
C ILE A 97 -9.39 -1.01 10.76
N HIS A 98 -9.09 -0.02 11.61
CA HIS A 98 -7.72 0.29 12.04
C HIS A 98 -7.16 -0.87 12.86
N SER A 99 -5.89 -1.20 12.69
CA SER A 99 -5.26 -2.22 13.53
C SER A 99 -5.27 -1.80 15.01
N PRO A 100 -5.19 -2.77 15.95
CA PRO A 100 -5.14 -2.44 17.37
C PRO A 100 -4.03 -1.45 17.73
N ILE A 101 -2.86 -1.56 17.08
CA ILE A 101 -1.73 -0.63 17.27
C ILE A 101 -2.12 0.78 16.81
N VAL A 102 -2.77 0.92 15.64
CA VAL A 102 -3.22 2.22 15.13
C VAL A 102 -4.28 2.86 16.03
N ARG A 103 -5.28 2.09 16.48
CA ARG A 103 -6.32 2.62 17.39
C ARG A 103 -5.71 3.11 18.70
N LYS A 104 -4.89 2.27 19.35
CA LYS A 104 -4.23 2.63 20.62
C LYS A 104 -3.34 3.87 20.45
N ALA A 105 -2.53 3.92 19.41
CA ALA A 105 -1.65 5.06 19.16
C ALA A 105 -2.44 6.35 18.88
N THR A 106 -3.42 6.32 17.98
CA THR A 106 -4.23 7.51 17.67
C THR A 106 -5.02 8.01 18.88
N ASN A 107 -5.56 7.12 19.72
CA ASN A 107 -6.23 7.47 20.97
C ASN A 107 -5.25 8.12 21.96
N LEU A 108 -4.03 7.60 22.09
CA LEU A 108 -3.00 8.21 22.92
C LEU A 108 -2.68 9.62 22.43
N PHE A 109 -2.33 9.79 21.14
CA PHE A 109 -1.98 11.09 20.57
C PHE A 109 -3.09 12.13 20.70
N VAL A 110 -4.37 11.77 20.50
CA VAL A 110 -5.47 12.73 20.68
C VAL A 110 -5.51 13.32 22.10
N ASN A 111 -5.11 12.56 23.12
CA ASN A 111 -5.17 12.98 24.52
C ASN A 111 -3.94 13.74 25.01
N ILE A 112 -2.76 13.50 24.41
CA ILE A 112 -1.48 14.07 24.89
C ILE A 112 -0.96 15.25 24.07
N MET A 113 -1.52 15.47 22.87
CA MET A 113 -0.98 16.44 21.93
C MET A 113 -1.17 17.89 22.42
N PRO A 114 -0.13 18.74 22.35
CA PRO A 114 -0.25 20.15 22.76
C PRO A 114 -1.26 20.93 21.90
N PRO A 115 -1.78 22.07 22.38
CA PRO A 115 -2.68 22.91 21.60
C PRO A 115 -2.07 23.39 20.27
N PRO A 116 -2.91 23.70 19.25
CA PRO A 116 -2.44 24.09 17.91
C PRO A 116 -1.49 25.30 17.86
N ALA A 117 -1.56 26.20 18.85
CA ALA A 117 -0.69 27.35 18.95
C ALA A 117 0.78 26.96 19.15
N CYS A 118 1.04 25.87 19.88
CA CYS A 118 2.38 25.36 20.14
C CYS A 118 2.75 24.25 19.14
N PHE A 119 1.77 23.45 18.73
CA PHE A 119 1.99 22.29 17.87
C PHE A 119 0.98 22.28 16.71
N PRO A 120 1.32 22.90 15.56
CA PRO A 120 0.39 23.07 14.44
C PRO A 120 0.25 21.78 13.60
N LEU A 121 -0.24 20.70 14.22
CA LEU A 121 -0.46 19.40 13.57
C LEU A 121 -1.46 19.53 12.42
N ALA A 122 -1.08 19.03 11.25
CA ALA A 122 -1.93 18.96 10.07
C ALA A 122 -2.38 17.53 9.76
N PHE A 123 -1.48 16.56 9.93
CA PHE A 123 -1.77 15.16 9.68
C PHE A 123 -1.05 14.25 10.68
N TYR A 124 -1.76 13.23 11.12
CA TYR A 124 -1.21 12.04 11.73
C TYR A 124 -1.08 10.96 10.65
N VAL A 125 0.12 10.47 10.42
CA VAL A 125 0.36 9.34 9.52
C VAL A 125 0.99 8.22 10.30
N GLN A 126 0.52 7.00 10.09
CA GLN A 126 1.13 5.82 10.69
C GLN A 126 1.25 4.73 9.65
N SER A 127 2.40 4.06 9.65
CA SER A 127 2.72 2.90 8.82
C SER A 127 3.25 1.81 9.74
N GLY A 128 2.41 0.84 10.12
CA GLY A 128 2.78 -0.18 11.10
C GLY A 128 3.18 0.42 12.44
N ALA A 129 4.43 0.16 12.86
CA ALA A 129 5.01 0.65 14.10
C ALA A 129 5.66 2.05 13.98
N GLN A 130 5.62 2.68 12.80
CA GLN A 130 6.19 4.00 12.56
C GLN A 130 5.09 5.06 12.53
N VAL A 131 5.20 6.08 13.40
CA VAL A 131 4.30 7.23 13.46
C VAL A 131 4.99 8.46 12.89
N THR A 132 4.26 9.28 12.14
CA THR A 132 4.72 10.58 11.64
C THR A 132 3.68 11.64 11.90
N LEU A 133 4.08 12.68 12.63
CA LEU A 133 3.30 13.89 12.85
C LEU A 133 3.73 14.95 11.83
N VAL A 134 2.83 15.32 10.92
CA VAL A 134 3.08 16.37 9.93
C VAL A 134 2.62 17.70 10.49
N VAL A 135 3.54 18.66 10.65
CA VAL A 135 3.28 19.95 11.28
C VAL A 135 3.44 21.11 10.28
N LYS A 136 2.55 22.10 10.36
CA LYS A 136 2.56 23.30 9.50
C LYS A 136 3.51 24.38 9.99
N THR A 137 4.77 24.02 10.14
CA THR A 137 5.84 24.94 10.54
C THR A 137 7.15 24.60 9.84
N ARG A 138 8.09 25.55 9.82
CA ARG A 138 9.45 25.37 9.31
C ARG A 138 10.41 24.90 10.41
N ASP A 139 10.08 25.22 11.65
CA ASP A 139 10.92 24.96 12.81
C ASP A 139 10.35 23.80 13.61
N LEU A 140 11.23 22.99 14.19
CA LEU A 140 10.82 21.87 15.03
C LEU A 140 10.09 22.40 16.27
N PRO A 141 8.80 22.03 16.49
CA PRO A 141 8.10 22.40 17.71
C PRO A 141 8.76 21.82 18.95
N ASP A 142 8.45 22.40 20.12
CA ASP A 142 8.85 21.80 21.38
C ASP A 142 8.24 20.40 21.54
N MET A 143 9.11 19.46 21.92
CA MET A 143 8.80 18.05 22.12
C MET A 143 8.80 17.66 23.59
N GLY A 144 8.92 18.62 24.53
CA GLY A 144 8.93 18.35 25.97
C GLY A 144 7.69 17.63 26.51
N TRP A 145 6.59 17.63 25.76
CA TRP A 145 5.39 16.86 26.07
C TRP A 145 5.55 15.35 25.82
N LEU A 146 6.53 14.89 25.03
CA LEU A 146 6.85 13.46 24.86
C LEU A 146 7.83 13.01 25.96
N ASP A 147 7.35 12.99 27.20
CA ASP A 147 8.13 12.54 28.35
C ASP A 147 8.35 11.02 28.38
N SER A 148 9.13 10.54 29.35
CA SER A 148 9.45 9.12 29.50
C SER A 148 8.22 8.22 29.66
N ASP A 149 7.16 8.71 30.31
CA ASP A 149 5.96 7.91 30.57
C ASP A 149 5.17 7.68 29.28
N ILE A 150 5.07 8.71 28.44
CA ILE A 150 4.45 8.59 27.11
C ILE A 150 5.29 7.70 26.20
N LEU A 151 6.62 7.84 26.21
CA LEU A 151 7.50 7.01 25.41
C LEU A 151 7.38 5.52 25.81
N ASN A 152 7.24 5.23 27.10
CA ASN A 152 6.98 3.87 27.60
C ASN A 152 5.62 3.34 27.14
N GLN A 153 4.57 4.19 27.14
CA GLN A 153 3.26 3.81 26.59
C GLN A 153 3.32 3.52 25.09
N LEU A 154 4.04 4.35 24.31
CA LEU A 154 4.23 4.14 22.88
C LEU A 154 4.95 2.80 22.60
N ALA A 155 6.01 2.50 23.34
CA ALA A 155 6.69 1.21 23.26
C ALA A 155 5.76 0.05 23.62
N GLY A 156 4.96 0.19 24.68
CA GLY A 156 3.96 -0.82 25.09
C GLY A 156 2.82 -1.03 24.08
N ILE A 157 2.50 -0.02 23.26
CA ILE A 157 1.57 -0.14 22.13
C ILE A 157 2.21 -0.90 20.95
N GLY A 158 3.55 -0.95 20.87
CA GLY A 158 4.31 -1.48 19.75
C GLY A 158 4.67 -0.43 18.70
N ILE A 159 4.74 0.85 19.10
CA ILE A 159 5.36 1.89 18.26
C ILE A 159 6.87 1.81 18.45
N GLU A 160 7.60 1.81 17.34
CA GLU A 160 9.06 1.69 17.31
C GLU A 160 9.74 2.98 16.90
N GLY A 161 9.03 3.89 16.23
CA GLY A 161 9.60 5.16 15.79
C GLY A 161 8.55 6.27 15.69
N VAL A 162 8.90 7.46 16.16
CA VAL A 162 8.10 8.68 16.03
C VAL A 162 8.88 9.72 15.27
N TRP A 163 8.26 10.22 14.21
CA TRP A 163 8.82 11.21 13.30
C TRP A 163 8.01 12.50 13.30
N ILE A 164 8.71 13.60 13.08
CA ILE A 164 8.11 14.88 12.70
C ILE A 164 8.44 15.15 11.23
N ASN A 165 7.43 15.55 10.45
CA ASN A 165 7.65 16.13 9.13
C ASN A 165 7.23 17.61 9.10
N LEU A 166 8.21 18.49 8.97
CA LEU A 166 8.04 19.93 8.89
C LEU A 166 7.53 20.32 7.49
N HIS A 167 6.26 20.67 7.40
CA HIS A 167 5.61 21.00 6.13
C HIS A 167 4.66 22.20 6.30
N PRO A 168 5.16 23.45 6.16
CA PRO A 168 4.35 24.68 6.29
C PRO A 168 3.10 24.68 5.40
N SER A 169 3.24 24.16 4.18
CA SER A 169 2.15 24.11 3.19
C SER A 169 1.41 22.77 3.15
N ALA A 170 1.39 21.98 4.25
CA ALA A 170 0.79 20.65 4.26
C ALA A 170 -0.68 20.71 3.80
N GLY A 171 -1.04 19.89 2.82
CA GLY A 171 -2.33 19.99 2.14
C GLY A 171 -2.63 18.77 1.29
N ARG A 172 -2.70 18.95 -0.04
CA ARG A 172 -2.86 17.84 -0.99
C ARG A 172 -1.66 16.89 -0.96
N ARG A 173 -0.45 17.47 -0.89
CA ARG A 173 0.76 16.72 -0.57
C ARG A 173 0.87 16.67 0.95
N VAL A 174 0.87 15.46 1.49
CA VAL A 174 0.92 15.22 2.94
C VAL A 174 2.33 15.48 3.46
N PHE A 175 3.34 14.91 2.81
CA PHE A 175 4.74 15.02 3.23
C PHE A 175 5.54 16.03 2.43
N ALA A 176 6.40 16.77 3.12
CA ALA A 176 7.48 17.51 2.50
C ALA A 176 8.60 16.54 2.09
N LYS A 177 9.38 16.92 1.07
CA LYS A 177 10.54 16.14 0.63
C LYS A 177 11.67 16.15 1.66
N SER A 178 11.75 17.21 2.46
CA SER A 178 12.73 17.45 3.53
C SER A 178 12.02 17.68 4.87
N GLY A 179 12.77 18.03 5.91
CA GLY A 179 12.20 18.33 7.24
C GLY A 179 11.75 17.10 8.00
N TRP A 180 12.41 15.97 7.80
CA TRP A 180 12.16 14.72 8.53
C TRP A 180 13.05 14.66 9.76
N HIS A 181 12.45 14.55 10.94
CA HIS A 181 13.15 14.44 12.22
C HIS A 181 12.67 13.19 12.95
N LEU A 182 13.58 12.26 13.23
CA LEU A 182 13.31 11.15 14.14
C LEU A 182 13.42 11.72 15.55
N VAL A 183 12.29 11.82 16.25
CA VAL A 183 12.25 12.39 17.62
C VAL A 183 12.34 11.31 18.69
N TRP A 184 12.03 10.05 18.33
CA TRP A 184 12.18 8.91 19.22
C TRP A 184 12.22 7.59 18.45
N GLY A 185 12.98 6.63 18.97
CA GLY A 185 12.97 5.24 18.52
C GLY A 185 13.88 4.95 17.33
N LEU A 186 13.46 4.00 16.48
CA LEU A 186 14.20 3.50 15.33
C LEU A 186 13.75 4.18 14.03
N PRO A 187 14.67 4.43 13.09
CA PRO A 187 14.33 5.08 11.83
C PRO A 187 13.53 4.20 10.86
N VAL A 188 13.60 2.88 11.05
CA VAL A 188 12.89 1.87 10.27
C VAL A 188 12.39 0.79 11.21
N SER A 189 11.32 0.12 10.79
CA SER A 189 10.74 -1.03 11.47
C SER A 189 10.87 -2.26 10.59
N CYS A 190 10.74 -3.43 11.22
CA CYS A 190 10.75 -4.72 10.54
C CYS A 190 9.37 -5.38 10.67
N ASP A 191 8.83 -5.93 9.59
CA ASP A 191 7.57 -6.68 9.68
C ASP A 191 7.80 -8.14 10.08
N GLY A 192 6.71 -8.89 10.31
CA GLY A 192 6.80 -10.31 10.71
C GLY A 192 7.44 -11.24 9.67
N LYS A 193 7.78 -10.74 8.46
CA LYS A 193 8.49 -11.49 7.41
C LYS A 193 9.96 -11.08 7.30
N GLY A 194 10.46 -10.21 8.19
CA GLY A 194 11.83 -9.73 8.13
C GLY A 194 12.02 -8.56 7.15
N LEU A 195 10.95 -7.97 6.61
CA LEU A 195 11.04 -6.89 5.63
C LEU A 195 11.03 -5.53 6.33
N LEU A 196 12.06 -4.74 6.05
CA LEU A 196 12.21 -3.38 6.55
C LEU A 196 11.27 -2.41 5.84
N TYR A 197 10.73 -1.46 6.60
CA TYR A 197 9.88 -0.38 6.11
C TYR A 197 10.09 0.89 6.93
N GLY A 198 9.82 2.04 6.30
CA GLY A 198 9.96 3.36 6.91
C GLY A 198 8.64 4.06 7.18
N PRO A 199 8.67 5.27 7.78
CA PRO A 199 7.49 6.07 8.08
C PRO A 199 6.64 6.45 6.86
N SER A 200 7.25 6.67 5.69
CA SER A 200 6.53 7.09 4.47
C SER A 200 6.22 5.94 3.50
N THR A 201 6.93 4.82 3.62
CA THR A 201 6.90 3.69 2.66
C THR A 201 5.54 2.99 2.56
N PHE A 202 4.99 2.85 1.35
CA PHE A 202 3.73 2.15 1.12
C PHE A 202 3.77 0.69 1.58
N ARG A 203 2.65 0.19 2.12
CA ARG A 203 2.46 -1.19 2.53
C ARG A 203 1.03 -1.64 2.22
N GLN A 204 0.90 -2.89 1.77
CA GLN A 204 -0.40 -3.51 1.55
C GLN A 204 -1.11 -3.79 2.88
N VAL A 205 -2.43 -3.65 2.87
CA VAL A 205 -3.24 -3.53 4.10
C VAL A 205 -3.78 -4.88 4.58
N ALA A 206 -4.02 -5.84 3.68
CA ALA A 206 -4.51 -7.19 4.02
C ALA A 206 -3.41 -8.26 3.81
N GLY A 207 -2.57 -8.46 4.82
CA GLY A 207 -1.34 -9.26 4.70
C GLY A 207 -1.55 -10.71 4.22
N SER A 208 -2.61 -11.39 4.65
CA SER A 208 -2.91 -12.78 4.26
C SER A 208 -3.39 -12.90 2.81
N VAL A 209 -4.24 -11.97 2.36
CA VAL A 209 -4.77 -11.95 0.99
C VAL A 209 -3.72 -11.47 0.00
N TRP A 210 -2.89 -10.51 0.40
CA TRP A 210 -1.74 -10.07 -0.39
C TRP A 210 -0.73 -11.21 -0.60
N GLU A 211 -0.48 -12.04 0.42
CA GLU A 211 0.39 -13.20 0.27
C GLU A 211 -0.15 -14.20 -0.77
N LYS A 212 -1.46 -14.45 -0.79
CA LYS A 212 -2.08 -15.28 -1.84
C LYS A 212 -1.88 -14.69 -3.23
N ALA A 213 -2.01 -13.37 -3.38
CA ALA A 213 -1.76 -12.68 -4.64
C ALA A 213 -0.29 -12.81 -5.09
N LEU A 214 0.65 -12.70 -4.15
CA LEU A 214 2.07 -12.88 -4.45
C LEU A 214 2.43 -14.32 -4.81
N ASN A 215 1.90 -15.30 -4.09
CA ASN A 215 2.08 -16.72 -4.43
C ASN A 215 1.59 -16.99 -5.85
N ARG A 216 0.39 -16.52 -6.18
CA ARG A 216 -0.20 -16.70 -7.50
C ARG A 216 0.60 -16.00 -8.61
N ALA A 217 1.14 -14.81 -8.34
CA ALA A 217 2.01 -14.11 -9.26
C ALA A 217 3.33 -14.86 -9.46
N GLU A 218 3.96 -15.35 -8.38
CA GLU A 218 5.19 -16.13 -8.44
C GLU A 218 5.01 -17.46 -9.17
N ASP A 219 3.94 -18.19 -8.89
CA ASP A 219 3.61 -19.44 -9.58
C ASP A 219 3.41 -19.23 -11.08
N PHE A 220 2.74 -18.13 -11.46
CA PHE A 220 2.52 -17.80 -12.86
C PHE A 220 3.80 -17.36 -13.56
N LEU A 221 4.58 -16.47 -12.94
CA LEU A 221 5.85 -16.00 -13.48
C LEU A 221 6.90 -17.10 -13.52
N ALA A 222 6.81 -18.11 -12.65
CA ALA A 222 7.73 -19.25 -12.48
C ALA A 222 9.19 -18.90 -12.83
N PRO A 223 9.83 -17.97 -12.10
CA PRO A 223 11.19 -17.55 -12.39
C PRO A 223 12.19 -18.70 -12.20
N THR A 224 13.13 -18.80 -13.12
CA THR A 224 14.28 -19.71 -13.11
C THR A 224 15.59 -18.93 -12.99
N PRO A 225 16.69 -19.57 -12.57
CA PRO A 225 17.99 -18.91 -12.47
C PRO A 225 18.48 -18.29 -13.78
N GLU A 226 17.92 -18.64 -14.94
CA GLU A 226 18.31 -18.11 -16.24
C GLU A 226 17.47 -16.89 -16.68
N ASP A 227 16.49 -16.48 -15.88
CA ASP A 227 15.51 -15.44 -16.23
C ASP A 227 15.89 -14.04 -15.73
N LEU A 228 15.39 -13.03 -16.44
CA LEU A 228 15.30 -11.65 -16.00
C LEU A 228 13.91 -11.35 -15.46
N VAL A 229 13.82 -10.93 -14.18
CA VAL A 229 12.57 -10.43 -13.57
C VAL A 229 12.63 -8.91 -13.42
N ILE A 230 11.67 -8.22 -14.04
CA ILE A 230 11.48 -6.77 -13.93
C ILE A 230 10.28 -6.50 -13.01
N ASP A 231 10.52 -5.79 -11.91
CA ASP A 231 9.52 -5.42 -10.91
C ASP A 231 9.27 -3.91 -10.94
N LEU A 232 8.17 -3.51 -11.55
CA LEU A 232 7.77 -2.12 -11.66
C LEU A 232 6.96 -1.71 -10.42
N TYR A 233 7.33 -0.55 -9.86
CA TYR A 233 6.71 0.00 -8.64
C TYR A 233 6.96 -0.89 -7.42
N CYS A 234 8.22 -1.30 -7.24
CA CYS A 234 8.62 -2.39 -6.35
C CYS A 234 8.49 -2.05 -4.85
N GLY A 235 8.17 -0.81 -4.48
CA GLY A 235 7.99 -0.39 -3.10
C GLY A 235 9.23 -0.68 -2.25
N THR A 236 9.02 -1.25 -1.06
CA THR A 236 10.10 -1.64 -0.14
C THR A 236 10.82 -2.93 -0.58
N GLY A 237 10.57 -3.46 -1.78
CA GLY A 237 11.25 -4.65 -2.29
C GLY A 237 10.74 -5.97 -1.73
N ALA A 238 9.50 -6.02 -1.24
CA ALA A 238 8.90 -7.25 -0.73
C ALA A 238 8.80 -8.35 -1.81
N THR A 239 8.43 -7.97 -3.03
CA THR A 239 8.37 -8.86 -4.20
C THR A 239 9.76 -9.15 -4.75
N LEU A 240 10.65 -8.16 -4.81
CA LEU A 240 12.07 -8.35 -5.13
C LEU A 240 12.72 -9.44 -4.27
N ALA A 241 12.46 -9.43 -2.97
CA ALA A 241 12.99 -10.42 -2.02
C ALA A 241 12.54 -11.87 -2.32
N ARG A 242 11.44 -12.05 -3.06
CA ARG A 242 11.00 -13.36 -3.58
C ARG A 242 11.75 -13.69 -4.86
N TRP A 243 11.75 -12.77 -5.83
CA TRP A 243 12.36 -12.97 -7.14
C TRP A 243 13.85 -13.33 -7.06
N ILE A 244 14.62 -12.66 -6.19
CA ILE A 244 16.07 -12.90 -6.07
C ILE A 244 16.43 -14.31 -5.60
N LYS A 245 15.48 -15.04 -5.00
CA LYS A 245 15.70 -16.42 -4.55
C LYS A 245 15.61 -17.43 -5.69
N LYS A 246 15.13 -16.99 -6.86
CA LYS A 246 14.71 -17.87 -7.97
C LYS A 246 15.37 -17.51 -9.29
N SER A 247 15.74 -16.26 -9.52
CA SER A 247 16.25 -15.74 -10.80
C SER A 247 17.67 -15.18 -10.70
N SER A 248 18.44 -15.23 -11.80
CA SER A 248 19.79 -14.66 -11.86
C SER A 248 19.79 -13.14 -11.79
N LYS A 249 18.78 -12.49 -12.37
CA LYS A 249 18.77 -11.04 -12.52
C LYS A 249 17.39 -10.49 -12.22
N VAL A 250 17.34 -9.66 -11.18
CA VAL A 250 16.12 -8.96 -10.76
C VAL A 250 16.37 -7.46 -10.78
N VAL A 251 15.48 -6.72 -11.44
CA VAL A 251 15.54 -5.26 -11.53
C VAL A 251 14.24 -4.65 -11.01
N GLY A 252 14.35 -3.80 -9.99
CA GLY A 252 13.22 -3.08 -9.39
C GLY A 252 13.26 -1.59 -9.70
N ILE A 253 12.08 -0.97 -9.91
CA ILE A 253 11.97 0.49 -10.03
C ILE A 253 10.99 1.04 -8.99
N GLU A 254 11.40 2.09 -8.28
CA GLU A 254 10.58 2.75 -7.26
C GLU A 254 10.87 4.25 -7.19
N ILE A 255 9.83 5.08 -7.07
CA ILE A 255 9.94 6.54 -7.05
C ILE A 255 10.31 7.08 -5.65
N CYS A 256 9.81 6.42 -4.60
CA CYS A 256 10.01 6.81 -3.22
C CYS A 256 11.42 6.46 -2.75
N ARG A 257 12.22 7.49 -2.45
CA ARG A 257 13.61 7.35 -1.97
C ARG A 257 13.73 6.45 -0.74
N GLU A 258 12.81 6.57 0.20
CA GLU A 258 12.83 5.76 1.41
C GLU A 258 12.54 4.29 1.10
N SER A 259 11.54 4.02 0.25
CA SER A 259 11.23 2.66 -0.19
C SER A 259 12.42 2.02 -0.92
N VAL A 260 13.16 2.77 -1.75
CA VAL A 260 14.40 2.29 -2.40
C VAL A 260 15.46 1.87 -1.39
N LYS A 261 15.66 2.64 -0.31
CA LYS A 261 16.61 2.26 0.76
C LYS A 261 16.18 0.96 1.44
N CYS A 262 14.89 0.81 1.76
CA CYS A 262 14.36 -0.43 2.31
C CYS A 262 14.50 -1.59 1.33
N ALA A 263 14.21 -1.38 0.04
CA ALA A 263 14.33 -2.40 -1.00
C ALA A 263 15.77 -2.92 -1.13
N ALA A 264 16.78 -2.05 -1.04
CA ALA A 264 18.18 -2.46 -1.12
C ALA A 264 18.60 -3.35 0.06
N LEU A 265 18.01 -3.14 1.23
CA LEU A 265 18.25 -3.98 2.41
C LEU A 265 17.43 -5.28 2.38
N ASN A 266 16.19 -5.20 1.89
CA ASN A 266 15.28 -6.35 1.82
C ASN A 266 15.65 -7.32 0.69
N ALA A 267 16.27 -6.82 -0.37
CA ALA A 267 16.64 -7.59 -1.56
C ALA A 267 18.05 -7.23 -2.04
N PRO A 268 19.12 -7.58 -1.29
CA PRO A 268 20.49 -7.15 -1.57
C PRO A 268 21.06 -7.65 -2.91
N GLY A 269 20.44 -8.66 -3.54
CA GLY A 269 20.81 -9.15 -4.87
C GLY A 269 20.10 -8.46 -6.04
N ALA A 270 19.13 -7.58 -5.79
CA ALA A 270 18.39 -6.90 -6.84
C ALA A 270 19.08 -5.59 -7.28
N THR A 271 18.99 -5.27 -8.57
CA THR A 271 19.33 -3.94 -9.07
C THR A 271 18.14 -3.02 -8.87
N ILE A 272 18.28 -1.95 -8.08
CA ILE A 272 17.16 -1.07 -7.75
C ILE A 272 17.40 0.33 -8.32
N LEU A 273 16.44 0.80 -9.11
CA LEU A 273 16.49 2.09 -9.80
C LEU A 273 15.49 3.06 -9.17
N GLN A 274 15.97 4.19 -8.65
CA GLN A 274 15.09 5.21 -8.07
C GLN A 274 14.50 6.11 -9.16
N GLY A 275 13.19 6.19 -9.34
CA GLY A 275 12.55 7.14 -10.26
C GLY A 275 11.17 6.70 -10.73
N MET A 276 10.58 7.48 -11.63
CA MET A 276 9.42 7.01 -12.40
C MET A 276 9.84 5.89 -13.35
N CYS A 277 8.94 4.95 -13.66
CA CYS A 277 9.28 3.81 -14.50
C CYS A 277 9.68 4.26 -15.91
N ALA A 278 8.98 5.24 -16.50
CA ALA A 278 9.32 5.79 -17.81
C ALA A 278 10.74 6.39 -17.85
N GLN A 279 11.16 7.04 -16.77
CA GLN A 279 12.50 7.66 -16.68
C GLN A 279 13.62 6.62 -16.55
N ARG A 280 13.29 5.36 -16.26
CA ARG A 280 14.23 4.26 -16.07
C ARG A 280 14.28 3.27 -17.23
N ILE A 281 13.50 3.52 -18.29
CA ILE A 281 13.53 2.73 -19.53
C ILE A 281 14.96 2.57 -20.09
N PRO A 282 15.81 3.61 -20.20
CA PRO A 282 17.17 3.43 -20.75
C PRO A 282 18.03 2.44 -19.97
N GLN A 283 17.88 2.40 -18.64
CA GLN A 283 18.56 1.42 -17.80
C GLN A 283 17.97 0.02 -17.98
N LEU A 284 16.65 -0.09 -18.10
CA LEU A 284 15.99 -1.37 -18.41
C LEU A 284 16.38 -1.91 -19.78
N GLU A 285 16.51 -1.05 -20.80
CA GLU A 285 16.96 -1.43 -22.14
C GLU A 285 18.36 -2.05 -22.13
N LYS A 286 19.25 -1.52 -21.28
CA LYS A 286 20.55 -2.14 -21.04
C LYS A 286 20.40 -3.54 -20.45
N GLU A 287 19.52 -3.73 -19.48
CA GLU A 287 19.34 -5.02 -18.80
C GLU A 287 18.72 -6.09 -19.71
N ILE A 288 17.77 -5.72 -20.58
CA ILE A 288 17.17 -6.65 -21.56
C ILE A 288 18.08 -6.94 -22.77
N SER A 289 19.18 -6.20 -22.95
CA SER A 289 20.14 -6.42 -24.04
C SER A 289 21.08 -7.61 -23.79
N TYR A 290 21.21 -8.04 -22.54
CA TYR A 290 21.93 -9.25 -22.17
C TYR A 290 21.10 -10.50 -22.51
N PRO A 291 21.74 -11.64 -22.83
CA PRO A 291 21.02 -12.88 -23.07
C PRO A 291 20.42 -13.41 -21.75
N HIS A 292 19.10 -13.62 -21.75
CA HIS A 292 18.33 -14.27 -20.68
C HIS A 292 17.46 -15.35 -21.31
N ALA A 293 17.12 -16.41 -20.57
CA ALA A 293 16.20 -17.44 -21.07
C ALA A 293 14.81 -16.85 -21.32
N HIS A 294 14.23 -16.22 -20.29
CA HIS A 294 12.96 -15.53 -20.38
C HIS A 294 13.01 -14.14 -19.74
N ARG A 295 12.10 -13.26 -20.18
CA ARG A 295 11.83 -11.95 -19.56
C ARG A 295 10.47 -12.02 -18.87
N LEU A 296 10.45 -11.74 -17.57
CA LEU A 296 9.28 -11.81 -16.70
C LEU A 296 9.02 -10.43 -16.11
N LEU A 297 7.75 -10.03 -16.02
CA LEU A 297 7.40 -8.70 -15.52
C LEU A 297 6.33 -8.78 -14.43
N TYR A 298 6.62 -8.18 -13.28
CA TYR A 298 5.66 -7.88 -12.24
C TYR A 298 5.37 -6.37 -12.22
N ALA A 299 4.11 -5.97 -12.13
CA ALA A 299 3.73 -4.57 -11.98
C ALA A 299 2.67 -4.39 -10.90
N ASN A 300 2.90 -3.46 -9.99
CA ASN A 300 1.93 -3.03 -8.98
C ASN A 300 1.82 -1.48 -8.96
N PRO A 301 1.32 -0.85 -10.04
CA PRO A 301 1.27 0.59 -10.19
C PRO A 301 0.32 1.27 -9.19
N PRO A 302 0.46 2.60 -9.01
CA PRO A 302 -0.56 3.39 -8.33
C PRO A 302 -1.89 3.35 -9.09
N GLY A 303 -2.96 3.90 -8.48
CA GLY A 303 -4.32 3.87 -9.06
C GLY A 303 -4.50 4.58 -10.41
N THR A 304 -3.46 5.23 -10.95
CA THR A 304 -3.41 5.77 -12.33
C THR A 304 -3.06 4.72 -13.39
N GLY A 305 -2.70 3.50 -12.97
CA GLY A 305 -2.21 2.43 -13.84
C GLY A 305 -0.75 2.61 -14.25
N ILE A 306 -0.30 1.77 -15.20
CA ILE A 306 1.06 1.83 -15.75
C ILE A 306 1.22 3.10 -16.61
N GLU A 307 2.37 3.76 -16.52
CA GLU A 307 2.75 4.90 -17.38
C GLU A 307 2.67 4.52 -18.87
N HIS A 308 2.21 5.43 -19.75
CA HIS A 308 1.96 5.10 -21.17
C HIS A 308 3.26 4.70 -21.88
N GLU A 309 4.33 5.45 -21.63
CA GLU A 309 5.66 5.20 -22.15
C GLU A 309 6.20 3.82 -21.74
N VAL A 310 5.81 3.34 -20.55
CA VAL A 310 6.19 2.02 -20.06
C VAL A 310 5.37 0.92 -20.74
N ILE A 311 4.07 1.14 -20.99
CA ILE A 311 3.27 0.22 -21.81
C ILE A 311 3.83 0.13 -23.24
N ASP A 312 4.18 1.26 -23.85
CA ASP A 312 4.78 1.29 -25.19
C ASP A 312 6.12 0.55 -25.22
N TRP A 313 6.96 0.73 -24.20
CA TRP A 313 8.21 -0.02 -24.06
C TRP A 313 7.97 -1.52 -23.82
N ILE A 314 7.01 -1.90 -22.99
CA ILE A 314 6.64 -3.31 -22.75
C ILE A 314 6.26 -3.97 -24.07
N THR A 315 5.41 -3.33 -24.86
CA THR A 315 4.84 -3.91 -26.08
C THR A 315 5.80 -3.94 -27.26
N SER A 316 6.70 -2.95 -27.37
CA SER A 316 7.58 -2.78 -28.52
C SER A 316 9.03 -3.29 -28.32
N LYS A 317 9.56 -3.24 -27.10
CA LYS A 317 10.99 -3.54 -26.82
C LYS A 317 11.17 -4.67 -25.81
N CYS A 318 10.55 -4.54 -24.64
CA CYS A 318 10.75 -5.49 -23.55
C CYS A 318 10.12 -6.85 -23.85
N ARG A 319 8.91 -6.87 -24.41
CA ARG A 319 8.12 -8.07 -24.74
C ARG A 319 8.33 -9.24 -23.75
N PRO A 320 8.08 -9.04 -22.44
CA PRO A 320 8.17 -10.13 -21.47
C PRO A 320 7.21 -11.26 -21.84
N GLU A 321 7.61 -12.50 -21.66
CA GLU A 321 6.76 -13.65 -22.00
C GLU A 321 5.55 -13.75 -21.08
N ARG A 322 5.74 -13.37 -19.81
CA ARG A 322 4.72 -13.41 -18.77
C ARG A 322 4.70 -12.11 -17.97
N VAL A 323 3.50 -11.60 -17.76
CA VAL A 323 3.21 -10.37 -17.03
C VAL A 323 2.23 -10.66 -15.91
N ALA A 324 2.62 -10.41 -14.67
CA ALA A 324 1.74 -10.41 -13.51
C ALA A 324 1.47 -8.96 -13.10
N TYR A 325 0.26 -8.48 -13.36
CA TYR A 325 -0.15 -7.10 -13.09
C TYR A 325 -1.18 -7.07 -11.95
N LEU A 326 -0.75 -6.63 -10.77
CA LEU A 326 -1.64 -6.34 -9.63
C LEU A 326 -2.13 -4.88 -9.71
N SER A 327 -3.45 -4.67 -9.80
CA SER A 327 -4.04 -3.34 -9.92
C SER A 327 -5.10 -3.06 -8.87
N CYS A 328 -4.99 -1.89 -8.24
CA CYS A 328 -5.99 -1.38 -7.29
C CYS A 328 -7.17 -0.66 -7.97
N ASN A 329 -7.11 -0.50 -9.29
CA ASN A 329 -8.11 0.20 -10.08
C ASN A 329 -8.41 -0.53 -11.39
N VAL A 330 -9.54 -1.25 -11.40
CA VAL A 330 -10.02 -2.03 -12.54
C VAL A 330 -10.19 -1.17 -13.81
N ALA A 331 -10.56 0.11 -13.69
CA ALA A 331 -10.78 0.98 -14.84
C ALA A 331 -9.46 1.33 -15.56
N THR A 332 -8.40 1.64 -14.81
CA THR A 332 -7.07 1.87 -15.40
C THR A 332 -6.43 0.56 -15.86
N ALA A 333 -6.67 -0.55 -15.14
CA ALA A 333 -6.24 -1.87 -15.59
C ALA A 333 -6.82 -2.21 -16.97
N LYS A 334 -8.10 -1.92 -17.22
CA LYS A 334 -8.74 -2.11 -18.54
C LYS A 334 -7.96 -1.44 -19.67
N ARG A 335 -7.59 -0.17 -19.49
CA ARG A 335 -6.81 0.60 -20.48
C ARG A 335 -5.50 -0.11 -20.80
N ASP A 336 -4.77 -0.50 -19.75
CA ASP A 336 -3.44 -1.09 -19.87
C ASP A 336 -3.51 -2.47 -20.55
N ILE A 337 -4.43 -3.34 -20.12
CA ILE A 337 -4.57 -4.69 -20.72
C ILE A 337 -5.10 -4.63 -22.15
N MET A 338 -5.89 -3.62 -22.52
CA MET A 338 -6.28 -3.40 -23.92
C MET A 338 -5.06 -3.08 -24.79
N ALA A 339 -4.13 -2.26 -24.29
CA ALA A 339 -2.91 -1.94 -25.02
C ALA A 339 -2.00 -3.17 -25.15
N LEU A 340 -1.83 -3.94 -24.07
CA LEU A 340 -1.10 -5.21 -24.09
C LEU A 340 -1.75 -6.22 -25.06
N ALA A 341 -3.09 -6.33 -25.06
CA ALA A 341 -3.80 -7.25 -25.94
C ALA A 341 -3.61 -6.93 -27.43
N ARG A 342 -3.60 -5.64 -27.80
CA ARG A 342 -3.27 -5.21 -29.17
C ARG A 342 -1.85 -5.58 -29.60
N ALA A 343 -0.94 -5.79 -28.65
CA ALA A 343 0.44 -6.18 -28.89
C ALA A 343 0.68 -7.70 -28.84
N GLY A 344 -0.38 -8.51 -28.72
CA GLY A 344 -0.33 -9.97 -28.73
C GLY A 344 -0.42 -10.65 -27.36
N TYR A 345 -0.60 -9.88 -26.27
CA TYR A 345 -0.80 -10.48 -24.95
C TYR A 345 -2.21 -11.02 -24.76
N CYS A 346 -2.33 -12.18 -24.14
CA CYS A 346 -3.60 -12.75 -23.73
C CYS A 346 -3.68 -12.79 -22.22
N ALA A 347 -4.76 -12.23 -21.65
CA ALA A 347 -5.08 -12.45 -20.24
C ALA A 347 -5.56 -13.89 -20.05
N GLU A 348 -4.83 -14.66 -19.24
CA GLU A 348 -5.19 -16.05 -18.92
C GLU A 348 -6.08 -16.11 -17.68
N HIS A 349 -5.76 -15.28 -16.69
CA HIS A 349 -6.47 -15.24 -15.42
C HIS A 349 -6.63 -13.80 -14.93
N ILE A 350 -7.82 -13.50 -14.43
CA ILE A 350 -8.16 -12.26 -13.74
C ILE A 350 -8.66 -12.66 -12.36
N ILE A 351 -7.87 -12.37 -11.33
CA ILE A 351 -8.11 -12.86 -9.97
C ILE A 351 -8.37 -11.66 -9.07
N PRO A 352 -9.62 -11.40 -8.69
CA PRO A 352 -9.93 -10.35 -7.75
C PRO A 352 -9.58 -10.73 -6.32
N TYR A 353 -9.03 -9.77 -5.57
CA TYR A 353 -8.68 -9.90 -4.16
C TYR A 353 -9.35 -8.80 -3.33
N ASP A 354 -10.00 -9.20 -2.24
CA ASP A 354 -10.60 -8.26 -1.31
C ASP A 354 -9.58 -7.80 -0.24
N PHE A 355 -8.69 -6.89 -0.62
CA PHE A 355 -7.75 -6.28 0.34
C PHE A 355 -8.41 -5.27 1.28
N PHE A 356 -9.62 -4.82 0.96
CA PHE A 356 -10.34 -3.79 1.69
C PHE A 356 -11.79 -4.20 1.93
N PRO A 357 -12.02 -5.19 2.82
CA PRO A 357 -13.36 -5.60 3.23
C PRO A 357 -14.18 -4.39 3.71
N ASN A 358 -15.50 -4.46 3.47
CA ASN A 358 -16.48 -3.40 3.77
C ASN A 358 -16.36 -2.12 2.93
N THR A 359 -15.42 -2.07 1.98
CA THR A 359 -15.26 -0.97 1.02
C THR A 359 -15.58 -1.43 -0.41
N ARG A 360 -15.73 -0.50 -1.35
CA ARG A 360 -15.89 -0.81 -2.78
C ARG A 360 -14.57 -1.12 -3.51
N HIS A 361 -13.43 -0.99 -2.83
CA HIS A 361 -12.14 -1.28 -3.46
C HIS A 361 -12.03 -2.76 -3.77
N LEU A 362 -11.42 -3.05 -4.92
CA LEU A 362 -11.16 -4.39 -5.40
C LEU A 362 -9.78 -4.36 -6.08
N GLU A 363 -8.86 -5.13 -5.52
CA GLU A 363 -7.57 -5.37 -6.13
C GLU A 363 -7.73 -6.51 -7.15
N CYS A 364 -6.99 -6.47 -8.24
CA CYS A 364 -7.11 -7.47 -9.29
C CYS A 364 -5.74 -7.85 -9.81
N LEU A 365 -5.37 -9.12 -9.69
CA LEU A 365 -4.19 -9.69 -10.32
C LEU A 365 -4.58 -10.20 -11.70
N ILE A 366 -3.96 -9.63 -12.73
CA ILE A 366 -4.14 -10.01 -14.11
C ILE A 366 -2.86 -10.70 -14.57
N LEU A 367 -3.01 -11.94 -15.01
CA LEU A 367 -1.92 -12.78 -15.50
C LEU A 367 -2.02 -12.83 -17.02
N LEU A 368 -1.01 -12.27 -17.69
CA LEU A 368 -0.96 -12.21 -19.15
C LEU A 368 0.27 -12.94 -19.68
N CYS A 369 0.11 -13.66 -20.78
CA CYS A 369 1.21 -14.25 -21.54
C CYS A 369 1.22 -13.70 -22.96
N ILE A 370 2.39 -13.70 -23.59
CA ILE A 370 2.50 -13.41 -25.02
C ILE A 370 2.16 -14.70 -25.79
N ARG A 371 1.30 -14.59 -26.81
CA ARG A 371 0.98 -15.71 -27.72
C ARG A 371 1.70 -15.60 -29.04
#